data_AF-A0A1Y2BPN1-F1
#
_entry.id   AF-A0A1Y2BPN1-F1
#
_cell.length_a   1.000
_cell.length_b   1.000
_cell.length_c   1.000
_cell.angle_alpha   90.00
_cell.angle_beta   90.00
_cell.angle_gamma   90.00
#
_symmetry.space_group_name_H-M   'P 1'
#
loop_
_entity.id
_entity.type
_entity.pdbx_description
1 polymer ?
#
loop_
_entity_poly.entity_id
_entity_poly.type
_entity_poly.pdbx_seq_one_letter_code
_entity_poly.pdbx_strand_id
1 'polypeptide(L)'
;MADFTDYESFRPSMQREEVFEWFQRKLNRPAEAFDLYKVAKEFYQLGAYSRALLCLQQYITMPGSALAGRHLLGYCYLNLNETERALREFKKCVKDGYYEDWQLVVELTIEIEEKRREEGPTSNIPIELIE
;
A
#
# COMPACT_ATOMS: atom_id res chain seq x y z
N MET A 1 26.76 0.12 -8.72
CA MET A 1 25.29 -0.07 -8.69
C MET A 1 24.99 -0.70 -7.35
N ALA A 2 24.10 -0.13 -6.52
CA ALA A 2 23.75 -0.78 -5.27
C ALA A 2 22.99 -2.08 -5.59
N ASP A 3 23.51 -3.17 -5.06
CA ASP A 3 22.92 -4.49 -5.21
C ASP A 3 22.00 -4.75 -4.01
N PHE A 4 20.69 -4.88 -4.28
CA PHE A 4 19.66 -5.14 -3.27
C PHE A 4 19.33 -6.63 -3.16
N THR A 5 20.13 -7.53 -3.75
CA THR A 5 19.85 -8.97 -3.80
C THR A 5 19.76 -9.67 -2.44
N ASP A 6 20.27 -9.08 -1.37
CA ASP A 6 20.13 -9.60 -0.01
C ASP A 6 19.09 -8.81 0.81
N TYR A 7 17.88 -9.38 0.86
CA TYR A 7 16.72 -8.91 1.62
C TYR A 7 16.48 -9.65 2.94
N GLU A 8 17.37 -10.56 3.38
CA GLU A 8 17.10 -11.40 4.56
C GLU A 8 16.85 -10.57 5.82
N SER A 9 17.54 -9.43 5.92
CA SER A 9 17.43 -8.51 7.04
C SER A 9 16.20 -7.60 6.99
N PHE A 10 15.49 -7.49 5.86
CA PHE A 10 14.35 -6.58 5.73
C PHE A 10 13.06 -7.24 6.25
N ARG A 11 12.48 -6.69 7.32
CA ARG A 11 11.32 -7.28 8.01
C ARG A 11 10.05 -6.46 7.73
N PRO A 12 8.89 -7.10 7.54
CA PRO A 12 7.62 -6.41 7.32
C PRO A 12 7.11 -5.65 8.57
N SER A 13 7.73 -5.85 9.73
CA SER A 13 7.43 -5.15 10.98
C SER A 13 8.38 -3.98 11.27
N MET A 14 9.23 -3.60 10.30
CA MET A 14 10.16 -2.48 10.48
C MET A 14 9.42 -1.16 10.59
N GLN A 15 9.88 -0.33 11.53
CA GLN A 15 9.46 1.06 11.63
C GLN A 15 10.20 1.93 10.59
N ARG A 16 9.73 3.17 10.40
CA ARG A 16 10.28 4.11 9.41
C ARG A 16 11.80 4.25 9.56
N GLU A 17 12.27 4.41 10.78
CA GLU A 17 13.68 4.62 11.11
C GLU A 17 14.51 3.39 10.69
N GLU A 18 14.03 2.18 11.00
CA GLU A 18 14.69 0.92 10.64
C GLU A 18 14.75 0.71 9.12
N VAL A 19 13.70 1.11 8.40
CA VAL A 19 13.70 1.09 6.92
C VAL A 19 14.83 1.98 6.40
N PHE A 20 14.90 3.24 6.85
CA PHE A 20 15.94 4.17 6.39
C PHE A 20 17.34 3.74 6.83
N GLU A 21 17.52 3.18 8.03
CA GLU A 21 18.79 2.59 8.45
C GLU A 21 19.21 1.41 7.56
N TRP A 22 18.28 0.56 7.18
CA TRP A 22 18.54 -0.56 6.28
C TRP A 22 19.05 -0.06 4.93
N PHE A 23 18.37 0.94 4.35
CA PHE A 23 18.82 1.56 3.11
C PHE A 23 20.18 2.26 3.27
N GLN A 24 20.39 3.00 4.36
CA GLN A 24 21.66 3.68 4.65
C GLN A 24 22.82 2.68 4.67
N ARG A 25 22.65 1.52 5.31
CA ARG A 25 23.68 0.46 5.37
C ARG A 25 23.97 -0.16 4.01
N LYS A 26 22.93 -0.40 3.19
CA LYS A 26 23.08 -1.02 1.85
C LYS A 26 23.62 -0.04 0.80
N LEU A 27 23.26 1.24 0.90
CA LEU A 27 23.64 2.28 -0.07
C LEU A 27 24.91 3.04 0.29
N ASN A 28 25.29 3.04 1.58
CA ASN A 28 26.30 3.94 2.14
C ASN A 28 26.02 5.43 1.86
N ARG A 29 24.73 5.79 1.76
CA ARG A 29 24.21 7.15 1.64
C ARG A 29 22.75 7.20 2.07
N PRO A 30 22.17 8.38 2.34
CA PRO A 30 20.73 8.52 2.53
C PRO A 30 19.96 8.00 1.32
N ALA A 31 18.88 7.27 1.60
CA ALA A 31 17.98 6.76 0.57
C ALA A 31 17.21 7.92 -0.09
N GLU A 32 17.00 7.83 -1.39
CA GLU A 32 16.15 8.74 -2.16
C GLU A 32 14.87 8.03 -2.61
N ALA A 33 13.86 8.79 -3.05
CA ALA A 33 12.58 8.22 -3.49
C ALA A 33 12.76 7.10 -4.52
N PHE A 34 13.71 7.26 -5.46
CA PHE A 34 14.01 6.25 -6.46
C PHE A 34 14.46 4.90 -5.85
N ASP A 35 15.28 4.92 -4.79
CA ASP A 35 15.77 3.71 -4.14
C ASP A 35 14.64 2.93 -3.47
N LEU A 36 13.77 3.65 -2.76
CA LEU A 36 12.62 3.03 -2.09
C LEU A 36 11.64 2.44 -3.10
N TYR A 37 11.37 3.14 -4.20
CA TYR A 37 10.50 2.63 -5.25
C TYR A 37 11.08 1.40 -5.94
N LYS A 38 12.40 1.41 -6.22
CA LYS A 38 13.09 0.27 -6.83
C LYS A 38 12.95 -0.99 -5.96
N VAL A 39 13.31 -0.90 -4.68
CA VAL A 39 13.20 -2.02 -3.74
C VAL A 39 11.74 -2.45 -3.53
N ALA A 40 10.80 -1.50 -3.45
CA ALA A 40 9.39 -1.84 -3.34
C ALA A 40 8.88 -2.65 -4.55
N LYS A 41 9.31 -2.26 -5.76
CA LYS A 41 8.94 -2.97 -6.99
C LYS A 41 9.52 -4.38 -7.02
N GLU A 42 10.76 -4.56 -6.56
CA GLU A 42 11.37 -5.87 -6.42
C GLU A 42 10.61 -6.73 -5.40
N PHE A 43 10.26 -6.19 -4.23
CA PHE A 43 9.41 -6.90 -3.26
C PHE A 43 8.03 -7.25 -3.82
N TYR A 44 7.40 -6.35 -4.58
CA TYR A 44 6.12 -6.61 -5.22
C TYR A 44 6.22 -7.77 -6.22
N GLN A 45 7.27 -7.78 -7.06
CA GLN A 45 7.51 -8.86 -8.03
C GLN A 45 7.77 -10.21 -7.35
N LEU A 46 8.34 -10.21 -6.15
CA LEU A 46 8.54 -11.41 -5.32
C LEU A 46 7.27 -11.83 -4.54
N GLY A 47 6.16 -11.09 -4.66
CA GLY A 47 4.95 -11.32 -3.88
C GLY A 47 5.06 -10.92 -2.40
N ALA A 48 6.15 -10.25 -2.01
CA ALA A 48 6.40 -9.80 -0.64
C ALA A 48 5.66 -8.47 -0.35
N TYR A 49 4.33 -8.47 -0.49
CA TYR A 49 3.51 -7.26 -0.50
C TYR A 49 3.63 -6.43 0.79
N SER A 50 3.74 -7.04 1.97
CA SER A 50 3.93 -6.30 3.23
C SER A 50 5.27 -5.54 3.28
N ARG A 51 6.32 -6.08 2.66
CA ARG A 51 7.63 -5.40 2.57
C ARG A 51 7.59 -4.28 1.54
N ALA A 52 6.96 -4.53 0.38
CA ALA A 52 6.71 -3.51 -0.63
C ALA A 52 5.91 -2.33 -0.04
N LEU A 53 4.89 -2.63 0.76
CA LEU A 53 4.06 -1.65 1.45
C LEU A 53 4.89 -0.70 2.32
N LEU A 54 5.80 -1.22 3.14
CA LEU A 54 6.67 -0.41 4.00
C LEU A 54 7.51 0.59 3.18
N CYS A 55 8.15 0.11 2.11
CA CYS A 55 8.93 0.96 1.22
C CYS A 55 8.07 2.04 0.55
N LEU A 56 6.88 1.66 0.06
CA LEU A 56 5.99 2.59 -0.64
C LEU A 56 5.35 3.62 0.27
N GLN A 57 5.03 3.25 1.52
CA GLN A 57 4.55 4.20 2.53
C GLN A 57 5.58 5.29 2.82
N GLN A 58 6.87 4.94 2.85
CA GLN A 58 7.93 5.95 2.98
C GLN A 58 8.09 6.75 1.68
N TYR A 59 8.11 6.07 0.53
CA TYR A 59 8.25 6.67 -0.80
C TYR A 59 7.27 7.83 -1.03
N ILE A 60 5.97 7.64 -0.76
CA ILE A 60 4.95 8.67 -1.02
C ILE A 60 5.09 9.92 -0.15
N THR A 61 5.97 9.90 0.85
CA THR A 61 6.28 11.07 1.70
C THR A 61 7.51 11.84 1.22
N MET A 62 8.25 11.30 0.24
CA MET A 62 9.51 11.86 -0.20
C MET A 62 9.36 12.86 -1.35
N PRO A 63 10.23 13.88 -1.42
CA PRO A 63 10.41 14.69 -2.63
C PRO A 63 10.80 13.78 -3.81
N GLY A 64 10.19 14.01 -4.97
CA GLY A 64 10.42 13.19 -6.17
C GLY A 64 9.60 11.90 -6.24
N SER A 65 8.63 11.71 -5.34
CA SER A 65 7.64 10.64 -5.49
C SER A 65 6.68 10.92 -6.65
N ALA A 66 6.29 9.86 -7.36
CA ALA A 66 5.41 9.88 -8.50
C ALA A 66 4.15 9.04 -8.24
N LEU A 67 3.09 9.33 -8.98
CA LEU A 67 1.80 8.63 -8.83
C LEU A 67 1.91 7.12 -9.06
N ALA A 68 2.83 6.67 -9.91
CA ALA A 68 3.11 5.25 -10.13
C ALA A 68 3.44 4.47 -8.84
N GLY A 69 4.12 5.11 -7.86
CA GLY A 69 4.37 4.46 -6.58
C GLY A 69 3.15 4.43 -5.65
N ARG A 70 2.27 5.45 -5.70
CA ARG A 70 1.00 5.41 -4.96
C ARG A 70 0.04 4.37 -5.57
N HIS A 71 0.03 4.25 -6.90
CA HIS A 71 -0.66 3.19 -7.62
C HIS A 71 -0.17 1.80 -7.19
N LEU A 72 1.15 1.58 -7.17
CA LEU A 72 1.72 0.31 -6.68
C LEU A 72 1.39 0.04 -5.20
N LEU A 73 1.28 1.09 -4.38
CA LEU A 73 0.85 0.96 -2.98
C LEU A 73 -0.60 0.46 -2.88
N GLY A 74 -1.49 0.96 -3.75
CA GLY A 74 -2.86 0.46 -3.88
C GLY A 74 -2.90 -1.03 -4.19
N TYR A 75 -2.08 -1.49 -5.14
CA TYR A 75 -1.96 -2.92 -5.46
C TYR A 75 -1.40 -3.74 -4.30
N CYS A 76 -0.44 -3.23 -3.54
CA CYS A 76 0.04 -3.92 -2.34
C CYS A 76 -1.09 -4.13 -1.33
N TYR A 77 -1.95 -3.13 -1.10
CA TYR A 77 -3.13 -3.29 -0.24
C TYR A 77 -4.13 -4.32 -0.79
N LEU A 78 -4.39 -4.34 -2.10
CA LEU A 78 -5.27 -5.37 -2.71
C LEU A 78 -4.75 -6.78 -2.47
N ASN A 79 -3.46 -7.01 -2.72
CA ASN A 79 -2.85 -8.32 -2.52
C ASN A 79 -2.77 -8.75 -1.03
N LEU A 80 -2.96 -7.81 -0.10
CA LEU A 80 -3.08 -8.07 1.34
C LEU A 80 -4.54 -8.15 1.81
N ASN A 81 -5.51 -8.17 0.89
CA ASN A 81 -6.96 -8.14 1.17
C ASN A 81 -7.41 -6.90 1.97
N GLU A 82 -6.69 -5.79 1.85
CA GLU A 82 -7.04 -4.50 2.48
C GLU A 82 -7.77 -3.60 1.46
N THR A 83 -8.89 -4.07 0.93
CA THR A 83 -9.65 -3.48 -0.20
C THR A 83 -10.00 -2.00 0.03
N GLU A 84 -10.42 -1.63 1.23
CA GLU A 84 -10.80 -0.24 1.56
C GLU A 84 -9.59 0.69 1.56
N ARG A 85 -8.40 0.20 1.92
CA ARG A 85 -7.16 0.99 1.87
C ARG A 85 -6.69 1.13 0.44
N ALA A 86 -6.76 0.06 -0.35
CA ALA A 86 -6.46 0.12 -1.77
C ALA A 86 -7.32 1.17 -2.49
N LEU A 87 -8.64 1.14 -2.29
CA LEU A 87 -9.56 2.12 -2.87
C LEU A 87 -9.20 3.56 -2.51
N ARG A 88 -8.76 3.82 -1.27
CA ARG A 88 -8.34 5.17 -0.86
C ARG A 88 -7.11 5.65 -1.63
N GLU A 89 -6.15 4.78 -1.89
CA GLU A 89 -4.94 5.15 -2.63
C GLU A 89 -5.21 5.35 -4.11
N PHE A 90 -6.01 4.49 -4.74
CA PHE A 90 -6.43 4.66 -6.13
C PHE A 90 -7.28 5.92 -6.35
N LYS A 91 -8.21 6.25 -5.43
CA LYS A 91 -8.97 7.51 -5.50
C LYS A 91 -8.07 8.75 -5.48
N LYS A 92 -7.00 8.73 -4.69
CA LYS A 92 -6.01 9.82 -4.67
C LYS A 92 -5.25 9.87 -6.00
N CYS A 93 -4.78 8.72 -6.51
CA CYS A 93 -4.12 8.63 -7.80
C CYS A 93 -4.97 9.24 -8.94
N VAL A 94 -6.23 8.83 -9.06
CA VAL A 94 -7.16 9.36 -10.07
C VAL A 94 -7.35 10.88 -9.90
N LYS A 95 -7.56 11.34 -8.67
CA LYS A 95 -7.73 12.77 -8.36
C LYS A 95 -6.52 13.61 -8.79
N ASP A 96 -5.32 13.05 -8.65
CA ASP A 96 -4.06 13.72 -8.98
C ASP A 96 -3.63 13.53 -10.45
N GLY A 97 -4.48 12.90 -11.28
CA GLY A 97 -4.30 12.79 -12.74
C GLY A 97 -3.86 11.43 -13.27
N TYR A 98 -3.83 10.38 -12.44
CA TYR A 98 -3.52 9.01 -12.84
C TYR A 98 -4.80 8.24 -13.22
N TYR A 99 -5.32 8.49 -14.42
CA TYR A 99 -6.63 7.98 -14.85
C TYR A 99 -6.67 6.48 -15.16
N GLU A 100 -5.52 5.81 -15.23
CA GLU A 100 -5.44 4.35 -15.38
C GLU A 100 -6.15 3.61 -14.24
N ASP A 101 -6.27 4.25 -13.07
CA ASP A 101 -6.93 3.70 -11.88
C ASP A 101 -8.46 3.87 -11.88
N TRP A 102 -9.04 4.59 -12.83
CA TRP A 102 -10.47 4.94 -12.77
C TRP A 102 -11.38 3.70 -12.78
N GLN A 103 -11.10 2.74 -13.67
CA GLN A 103 -11.85 1.49 -13.73
C GLN A 103 -11.76 0.74 -12.40
N LEU A 104 -10.57 0.65 -11.81
CA LEU A 104 -10.34 -0.03 -10.54
C LEU A 104 -11.06 0.66 -9.37
N VAL A 105 -11.11 2.00 -9.36
CA VAL A 105 -11.90 2.75 -8.37
C VAL A 105 -13.38 2.41 -8.43
N VAL A 106 -13.94 2.26 -9.63
CA VAL A 106 -15.35 1.88 -9.83
C VAL A 106 -15.58 0.45 -9.34
N GLU A 107 -14.78 -0.51 -9.78
CA GLU A 107 -14.89 -1.92 -9.41
C GLU A 107 -14.84 -2.12 -7.89
N LEU A 108 -13.80 -1.58 -7.24
CA LEU A 108 -13.65 -1.71 -5.79
C LEU A 108 -14.75 -1.00 -5.00
N THR A 109 -15.34 0.08 -5.54
CA THR A 109 -16.47 0.74 -4.89
C THR A 109 -17.72 -0.15 -4.91
N ILE A 110 -17.99 -0.81 -6.04
CA ILE A 110 -19.10 -1.77 -6.16
C ILE A 110 -18.89 -2.94 -5.21
N GLU A 111 -17.71 -3.57 -5.22
CA GLU A 111 -17.38 -4.72 -4.37
C GLU A 111 -17.59 -4.40 -2.88
N ILE A 112 -17.10 -3.24 -2.42
CA ILE A 112 -17.26 -2.82 -1.02
C ILE A 112 -18.74 -2.58 -0.69
N GLU A 113 -19.53 -2.00 -1.59
CA GLU A 113 -20.96 -1.79 -1.37
C GLU A 113 -21.75 -3.09 -1.34
N GLU A 114 -21.43 -4.05 -2.22
CA GLU A 114 -22.04 -5.38 -2.24
C GLU A 114 -21.74 -6.11 -0.93
N LYS A 115 -20.47 -6.16 -0.51
CA LYS A 115 -20.05 -6.77 0.75
C LYS A 115 -20.77 -6.16 1.96
N ARG A 116 -20.92 -4.83 2.00
CA ARG A 116 -21.67 -4.14 3.06
C ARG A 116 -23.16 -4.48 3.07
N ARG A 117 -23.76 -4.75 1.91
CA ARG A 117 -25.16 -5.18 1.81
C ARG A 117 -25.33 -6.62 2.28
N GLU A 118 -24.37 -7.49 1.94
CA GLU A 118 -24.33 -8.89 2.38
C GLU A 118 -24.13 -9.02 3.89
N GLU A 119 -23.26 -8.19 4.48
CA GLU A 119 -23.01 -8.15 5.92
C GLU A 119 -24.21 -7.61 6.72
N GLY A 120 -25.17 -6.96 6.05
CA GLY A 120 -26.38 -6.40 6.63
C GLY A 120 -26.10 -5.26 7.62
N PRO A 121 -27.13 -4.50 8.05
CA PRO A 121 -26.98 -3.71 9.27
C PRO A 121 -26.77 -4.71 10.41
N THR A 122 -25.67 -4.61 11.15
CA THR A 122 -25.58 -5.22 12.49
C THR A 122 -26.70 -4.61 13.34
N SER A 123 -27.86 -5.26 13.32
CA SER A 123 -28.99 -5.06 14.21
C SER A 123 -28.52 -5.46 15.60
N ASN A 124 -27.76 -4.58 16.25
CA ASN A 124 -27.64 -4.59 17.70
C ASN A 124 -28.83 -3.82 18.28
N ILE A 125 -30.05 -4.24 17.93
CA ILE A 125 -31.23 -3.89 18.70
C ILE A 125 -31.24 -4.91 19.85
N PRO A 126 -30.89 -4.52 21.10
CA PRO A 126 -31.09 -5.40 22.22
C PRO A 126 -32.57 -5.81 22.25
N ILE A 127 -32.82 -7.11 22.32
CA ILE A 127 -34.16 -7.73 22.31
C ILE A 127 -34.99 -7.34 23.56
N GLU A 128 -34.44 -6.55 24.48
CA GLU A 128 -35.08 -6.13 25.74
C GLU A 128 -36.11 -4.99 25.63
N LEU A 129 -36.52 -4.56 24.43
CA LEU A 129 -37.50 -3.47 24.22
C LEU A 129 -38.80 -3.91 23.52
N ILE A 130 -39.12 -5.21 23.51
CA ILE A 130 -40.35 -5.75 22.89
C ILE A 130 -41.42 -6.18 23.94
N GLU A 131 -41.24 -5.89 25.22
CA GLU A 131 -42.28 -6.13 26.24
C GLU A 131 -42.97 -4.84 26.74
#